data_AF-A0A349QYF8-F1
#
_entry.id   AF-A0A349QYF8-F1
#
_cell.length_a   1.000
_cell.length_b   1.000
_cell.length_c   1.000
_cell.angle_alpha   90.00
_cell.angle_beta   90.00
_cell.angle_gamma   90.00
#
_symmetry.space_group_name_H-M   'P 1'
#
loop_
_entity.id
_entity.type
_entity.pdbx_description
1 polymer ?
#
loop_
_entity_poly.entity_id
_entity_poly.type
_entity_poly.pdbx_seq_one_letter_code
_entity_poly.pdbx_strand_id
1 'polypeptide(L)'
;MADANGKFADVPVRVRSWGYIVMVLAVAFVPPTLSPLFVAWITFQGMCEFARMFIPEWKANPFVFLSMAMLQALLLYFCSYQEYLVLASFMCLGTALFFNYGLKVKKGAVFGLFFGAVACLLAFSHLAFIRSIKMDNNVMVGLKLIGYIVVLTELNDVFQFLMGKFFGKRKIVPRISPNKTIAGCVGGIGLTIILSNLLGYFLLPFQNFLYFSLFGLFFGILGFWGDVLFSYLKRKAGVKDTGSLIPGHGGLLDRIDSLIFNAPLFYALIILLLGN
;
A
#
# COMPACT_ATOMS: atom_id res chain seq x y z
N MET A 1 -16.20 -33.86 -11.73
CA MET A 1 -16.53 -32.53 -12.29
C MET A 1 -16.87 -31.63 -11.12
N ALA A 2 -15.94 -30.80 -10.66
CA ALA A 2 -16.15 -29.89 -9.55
C ALA A 2 -16.90 -28.64 -10.04
N ASP A 3 -17.90 -28.22 -9.27
CA ASP A 3 -18.83 -27.13 -9.53
C ASP A 3 -18.11 -25.80 -9.86
N ALA A 4 -18.01 -25.48 -11.16
CA ALA A 4 -17.31 -24.30 -11.67
C ALA A 4 -18.02 -22.97 -11.33
N ASN A 5 -19.21 -23.03 -10.72
CA ASN A 5 -20.04 -21.87 -10.37
C ASN A 5 -20.33 -21.77 -8.86
N GLY A 6 -19.67 -22.59 -8.03
CA GLY A 6 -19.83 -22.52 -6.58
C GLY A 6 -19.34 -21.18 -6.00
N LYS A 7 -19.93 -20.77 -4.88
CA LYS A 7 -19.62 -19.53 -4.12
C LYS A 7 -18.14 -19.41 -3.66
N PHE A 8 -17.32 -20.43 -3.93
CA PHE A 8 -15.90 -20.56 -3.58
C PHE A 8 -15.02 -20.96 -4.77
N ALA A 9 -15.53 -20.94 -6.01
CA ALA A 9 -14.79 -21.35 -7.21
C ALA A 9 -13.53 -20.48 -7.45
N ASP A 10 -13.51 -19.26 -6.92
CA ASP A 10 -12.39 -18.31 -7.00
C ASP A 10 -11.35 -18.48 -5.88
N VAL A 11 -11.64 -19.23 -4.82
CA VAL A 11 -10.74 -19.42 -3.68
C VAL A 11 -9.40 -20.06 -4.07
N PRO A 12 -9.34 -21.14 -4.90
CA PRO A 12 -8.07 -21.73 -5.28
C PRO A 12 -7.15 -20.77 -6.06
N VAL A 13 -7.74 -19.93 -6.92
CA VAL A 13 -7.00 -18.90 -7.66
C VAL A 13 -6.44 -17.86 -6.70
N ARG A 14 -7.25 -17.40 -5.74
CA ARG A 14 -6.80 -16.42 -4.74
C ARG A 14 -5.65 -16.95 -3.89
N VAL A 15 -5.74 -18.19 -3.40
CA VAL A 15 -4.67 -18.81 -2.60
C VAL A 15 -3.37 -18.91 -3.40
N ARG A 16 -3.45 -19.31 -4.68
CA ARG A 16 -2.27 -19.37 -5.56
C ARG A 16 -1.65 -17.99 -5.79
N SER A 17 -2.47 -16.97 -6.03
CA SER A 17 -2.01 -15.59 -6.18
C SER A 17 -1.28 -15.08 -4.95
N TRP A 18 -1.73 -15.42 -3.74
CA TRP A 18 -1.00 -15.10 -2.50
C TRP A 18 0.39 -15.73 -2.45
N GLY A 19 0.53 -16.98 -2.88
CA GLY A 19 1.83 -17.62 -3.01
C GLY A 19 2.78 -16.83 -3.92
N TYR A 20 2.30 -16.37 -5.08
CA TYR A 20 3.09 -15.52 -5.97
C TYR A 20 3.44 -14.16 -5.36
N ILE A 21 2.50 -13.49 -4.69
CA ILE A 21 2.74 -12.20 -4.02
C ILE A 21 3.85 -12.35 -2.98
N VAL A 22 3.76 -13.38 -2.13
CA VAL A 22 4.78 -13.63 -1.09
C VAL A 22 6.15 -13.89 -1.71
N MET A 23 6.23 -14.68 -2.78
CA MET A 23 7.50 -14.91 -3.49
C MET A 23 8.08 -13.62 -4.08
N VAL A 24 7.25 -12.79 -4.72
CA VAL A 24 7.68 -11.51 -5.29
C VAL A 24 8.18 -10.56 -4.18
N LEU A 25 7.44 -10.46 -3.07
CA LEU A 25 7.85 -9.64 -1.92
C LEU A 25 9.16 -10.15 -1.30
N ALA A 26 9.35 -11.46 -1.20
CA ALA A 26 10.59 -12.04 -0.71
C ALA A 26 11.78 -11.69 -1.63
N VAL A 27 11.63 -11.84 -2.95
CA VAL A 27 12.68 -11.44 -3.91
C VAL A 27 12.95 -9.94 -3.84
N ALA A 28 11.90 -9.13 -3.72
CA ALA A 28 12.01 -7.67 -3.70
C ALA A 28 12.68 -7.11 -2.44
N PHE A 29 12.38 -7.69 -1.27
CA PHE A 29 12.80 -7.13 0.01
C PHE A 29 13.90 -7.91 0.71
N VAL A 30 14.19 -9.17 0.39
CA VAL A 30 15.30 -9.87 1.06
C VAL A 30 16.63 -9.17 0.79
N PRO A 31 17.03 -8.86 -0.46
CA PRO A 31 18.19 -8.02 -0.73
C PRO A 31 17.83 -6.54 -0.54
N PRO A 32 18.54 -5.77 0.32
CA PRO A 32 18.27 -4.35 0.50
C PRO A 32 18.43 -3.53 -0.80
N THR A 33 19.28 -4.01 -1.71
CA THR A 33 19.52 -3.35 -2.99
C THR A 33 18.37 -3.48 -3.97
N LEU A 34 17.46 -4.47 -3.83
CA LEU A 34 16.34 -4.62 -4.76
C LEU A 34 15.10 -3.83 -4.36
N SER A 35 14.96 -3.43 -3.08
CA SER A 35 13.76 -2.73 -2.63
C SER A 35 13.51 -1.38 -3.32
N PRO A 36 14.51 -0.53 -3.64
CA PRO A 36 14.28 0.68 -4.42
C PRO A 36 13.73 0.41 -5.82
N LEU A 37 14.24 -0.63 -6.51
CA LEU A 37 13.75 -1.02 -7.84
C LEU A 37 12.32 -1.56 -7.78
N PHE A 38 12.01 -2.33 -6.74
CA PHE A 38 10.65 -2.84 -6.55
C PHE A 38 9.66 -1.71 -6.25
N VAL A 39 10.03 -0.74 -5.40
CA VAL A 39 9.21 0.45 -5.15
C VAL A 39 9.05 1.30 -6.42
N ALA A 40 10.10 1.46 -7.22
CA ALA A 40 9.99 2.10 -8.53
C ALA A 40 9.04 1.36 -9.46
N TRP A 41 9.06 0.02 -9.47
CA TRP A 41 8.11 -0.79 -10.21
C TRP A 41 6.67 -0.61 -9.70
N ILE A 42 6.47 -0.52 -8.38
CA ILE A 42 5.17 -0.15 -7.79
C ILE A 42 4.69 1.19 -8.33
N THR A 43 5.57 2.19 -8.41
CA THR A 43 5.21 3.51 -8.97
C THR A 43 4.85 3.43 -10.45
N PHE A 44 5.63 2.72 -11.25
CA PHE A 44 5.33 2.53 -12.66
C PHE A 44 3.93 1.91 -12.85
N GLN A 45 3.68 0.79 -12.18
CA GLN A 45 2.42 0.07 -12.30
C GLN A 45 1.25 0.84 -11.69
N GLY A 46 1.45 1.45 -10.52
CA GLY A 46 0.46 2.26 -9.82
C GLY A 46 0.03 3.48 -10.65
N MET A 47 0.98 4.21 -11.23
CA MET A 47 0.67 5.33 -12.13
C MET A 47 -0.06 4.86 -13.39
N CYS A 48 0.30 3.69 -13.96
CA CYS A 48 -0.45 3.09 -15.06
C CYS A 48 -1.91 2.75 -14.68
N GLU A 49 -2.15 2.27 -13.46
CA GLU A 49 -3.51 1.99 -12.96
C GLU A 49 -4.29 3.28 -12.68
N PHE A 50 -3.68 4.29 -12.04
CA PHE A 50 -4.29 5.61 -11.86
C PHE A 50 -4.67 6.28 -13.19
N ALA A 51 -3.78 6.22 -14.18
CA ALA A 51 -4.06 6.78 -15.50
C ALA A 51 -5.24 6.08 -16.18
N ARG A 52 -5.30 4.74 -16.14
CA ARG A 52 -6.43 3.97 -16.69
C ARG A 52 -7.76 4.29 -16.00
N MET A 53 -7.73 4.49 -14.67
CA MET A 53 -8.94 4.86 -13.92
C MET A 53 -9.47 6.25 -14.30
N PHE A 54 -8.59 7.24 -14.34
CA PHE A 54 -9.00 8.64 -14.47
C PHE A 54 -9.02 9.17 -15.91
N ILE A 55 -8.36 8.47 -16.83
CA ILE A 55 -8.35 8.76 -18.25
C ILE A 55 -8.58 7.44 -19.02
N PRO A 56 -9.82 7.00 -19.19
CA PRO A 56 -10.11 5.70 -19.83
C PRO A 56 -9.63 5.60 -21.29
N GLU A 57 -9.62 6.73 -22.01
CA GLU A 57 -9.10 6.83 -23.39
C GLU A 57 -7.56 6.97 -23.45
N TRP A 58 -6.88 6.84 -22.31
CA TRP A 58 -5.44 7.02 -22.21
C TRP A 58 -4.69 5.96 -22.99
N LYS A 59 -4.34 6.30 -24.22
CA LYS A 59 -3.39 5.57 -25.08
C LYS A 59 -1.95 6.05 -24.87
N ALA A 60 -1.67 6.81 -23.81
CA ALA A 60 -0.37 7.45 -23.72
C ALA A 60 0.74 6.45 -23.43
N ASN A 61 1.91 6.84 -23.90
CA ASN A 61 3.09 6.04 -23.90
C ASN A 61 3.53 5.71 -22.46
N PRO A 62 3.66 4.41 -22.09
CA PRO A 62 4.11 4.02 -20.74
C PRO A 62 5.48 4.61 -20.38
N PHE A 63 6.24 5.12 -21.35
CA PHE A 63 7.53 5.78 -21.10
C PHE A 63 7.47 6.95 -20.11
N VAL A 64 6.36 7.69 -19.99
CA VAL A 64 6.28 8.81 -19.00
C VAL A 64 6.30 8.26 -17.57
N PHE A 65 5.56 7.18 -17.31
CA PHE A 65 5.54 6.57 -15.99
C PHE A 65 6.80 5.73 -15.74
N LEU A 66 7.38 5.15 -16.80
CA LEU A 66 8.64 4.44 -16.70
C LEU A 66 9.79 5.40 -16.36
N SER A 67 9.87 6.57 -16.99
CA SER A 67 10.90 7.57 -16.68
C SER A 67 10.76 8.10 -15.26
N MET A 68 9.52 8.34 -14.81
CA MET A 68 9.20 8.71 -13.43
C MET A 68 9.66 7.65 -12.43
N ALA A 69 9.40 6.37 -12.71
CA ALA A 69 9.85 5.24 -11.89
C ALA A 69 11.38 5.08 -11.88
N MET A 70 12.03 5.18 -13.04
CA MET A 70 13.49 5.12 -13.13
C MET A 70 14.16 6.25 -12.34
N LEU A 71 13.63 7.47 -12.47
CA LEU A 71 14.10 8.61 -11.68
C LEU A 71 13.89 8.35 -10.19
N GLN A 72 12.72 7.87 -9.78
CA GLN A 72 12.47 7.50 -8.37
C GLN A 72 13.49 6.47 -7.87
N ALA A 73 13.82 5.45 -8.66
CA ALA A 73 14.78 4.44 -8.28
C ALA A 73 16.17 5.05 -8.03
N LEU A 74 16.63 5.92 -8.95
CA LEU A 74 17.89 6.66 -8.78
C LEU A 74 17.88 7.51 -7.50
N LEU A 75 16.80 8.27 -7.27
CA LEU A 75 16.68 9.10 -6.06
C LEU A 75 16.69 8.24 -4.78
N LEU A 76 16.05 7.08 -4.77
CA LEU A 76 16.06 6.17 -3.63
C LEU A 76 17.43 5.54 -3.35
N TYR A 77 18.30 5.41 -4.36
CA TYR A 77 19.66 4.92 -4.16
C TYR A 77 20.63 5.99 -3.67
N PHE A 78 20.50 7.23 -4.17
CA PHE A 78 21.54 8.24 -4.03
C PHE A 78 21.18 9.40 -3.09
N CYS A 79 19.89 9.63 -2.82
CA CYS A 79 19.46 10.71 -1.96
C CYS A 79 19.19 10.26 -0.53
N SER A 80 19.43 11.14 0.43
CA SER A 80 18.90 11.01 1.78
C SER A 80 17.37 11.06 1.77
N TYR A 81 16.75 10.61 2.86
CA TYR A 81 15.30 10.65 3.03
C TYR A 81 14.71 12.07 2.82
N GLN A 82 15.35 13.11 3.37
CA GLN A 82 14.87 14.48 3.27
C GLN A 82 14.97 15.02 1.84
N GLU A 83 16.10 14.80 1.18
CA GLU A 83 16.30 15.18 -0.22
C GLU A 83 15.32 14.47 -1.14
N TYR A 84 15.11 13.17 -0.92
CA TYR A 84 14.13 12.38 -1.65
C TYR A 84 12.72 12.98 -1.51
N LEU A 85 12.26 13.29 -0.29
CA LEU A 85 10.92 13.85 -0.08
C LEU A 85 10.73 15.18 -0.81
N VAL A 86 11.74 16.05 -0.78
CA VAL A 86 11.69 17.34 -1.49
C VAL A 86 11.58 17.11 -3.00
N LEU A 87 12.46 16.28 -3.57
CA LEU A 87 12.47 15.98 -5.00
C LEU A 87 11.20 15.24 -5.45
N ALA A 88 10.72 14.27 -4.67
CA ALA A 88 9.46 13.58 -4.91
C ALA A 88 8.26 14.53 -4.85
N SER A 89 8.27 15.53 -3.97
CA SER A 89 7.23 16.57 -3.91
C SER A 89 7.22 17.43 -5.17
N PHE A 90 8.39 17.81 -5.69
CA PHE A 90 8.51 18.48 -6.99
C PHE A 90 8.03 17.58 -8.14
N MET A 91 8.32 16.28 -8.12
CA MET A 91 7.81 15.34 -9.12
C MET A 91 6.28 15.20 -9.05
N CYS A 92 5.68 15.22 -7.86
CA CYS A 92 4.23 15.22 -7.69
C CYS A 92 3.60 16.49 -8.29
N LEU A 93 4.14 17.66 -7.96
CA LEU A 93 3.69 18.93 -8.53
C LEU A 93 3.87 18.96 -10.05
N GLY A 94 5.04 18.52 -10.54
CA GLY A 94 5.35 18.41 -11.95
C GLY A 94 4.38 17.50 -12.69
N THR A 95 3.95 16.39 -12.06
CA THR A 95 2.90 15.52 -12.60
C THR A 95 1.59 16.31 -12.78
N ALA A 96 1.11 17.01 -11.76
CA ALA A 96 -0.11 17.81 -11.88
C ALA A 96 -0.01 18.87 -12.98
N LEU A 97 1.12 19.59 -13.06
CA LEU A 97 1.35 20.63 -14.07
C LEU A 97 1.44 20.05 -15.49
N PHE A 98 2.15 18.93 -15.66
CA PHE A 98 2.28 18.26 -16.95
C PHE A 98 0.93 17.82 -17.51
N PHE A 99 0.10 17.19 -16.66
CA PHE A 99 -1.22 16.75 -17.08
C PHE A 99 -2.20 17.91 -17.30
N ASN A 100 -2.13 18.96 -16.48
CA ASN A 100 -3.02 20.12 -16.61
C ASN A 100 -2.66 21.04 -17.78
N TYR A 101 -1.38 21.36 -17.97
CA TYR A 101 -0.94 22.34 -18.96
C TYR A 101 -0.31 21.71 -20.20
N GLY A 102 0.44 20.62 -20.05
CA GLY A 102 1.07 19.91 -21.17
C GLY A 102 0.05 19.11 -21.98
N LEU A 103 -0.73 18.27 -21.30
CA LEU A 103 -1.71 17.38 -21.94
C LEU A 103 -3.16 17.88 -21.88
N LYS A 104 -3.41 18.94 -21.10
CA LYS A 104 -4.72 19.60 -20.97
C LYS A 104 -5.86 18.62 -20.62
N VAL A 105 -5.58 17.67 -19.73
CA VAL A 105 -6.59 16.69 -19.30
C VAL A 105 -7.64 17.33 -18.37
N LYS A 106 -8.79 16.69 -18.23
CA LYS A 106 -9.88 17.18 -17.35
C LYS A 106 -9.39 17.32 -15.90
N LYS A 107 -9.86 18.35 -15.18
CA LYS A 107 -9.46 18.63 -13.78
C LYS A 107 -9.58 17.42 -12.84
N GLY A 108 -10.64 16.61 -13.00
CA GLY A 108 -10.82 15.39 -12.22
C GLY A 108 -9.70 14.36 -12.42
N ALA A 109 -9.16 14.28 -13.63
CA ALA A 109 -8.05 13.40 -13.96
C ALA A 109 -6.71 13.95 -13.46
N VAL A 110 -6.49 15.26 -13.55
CA VAL A 110 -5.34 15.93 -12.92
C VAL A 110 -5.29 15.60 -11.43
N PHE A 111 -6.43 15.72 -10.73
CA PHE A 111 -6.53 15.38 -9.32
C PHE A 111 -6.19 13.91 -9.04
N GLY A 112 -6.77 12.98 -9.82
CA GLY A 112 -6.53 11.54 -9.64
C GLY A 112 -5.07 11.16 -9.88
N LEU A 113 -4.43 11.72 -10.89
CA LEU A 113 -3.01 11.47 -11.22
C LEU A 113 -2.06 12.13 -10.23
N PHE A 114 -2.36 13.35 -9.78
CA PHE A 114 -1.60 13.99 -8.71
C PHE A 114 -1.66 13.16 -7.42
N PHE A 115 -2.85 12.69 -7.05
CA PHE A 115 -3.02 11.81 -5.90
C PHE A 115 -2.24 10.50 -6.09
N GLY A 116 -2.30 9.90 -7.29
CA GLY A 116 -1.51 8.72 -7.63
C GLY A 116 -0.01 8.95 -7.47
N ALA A 117 0.48 10.12 -7.89
CA ALA A 117 1.88 10.50 -7.71
C ALA A 117 2.23 10.65 -6.22
N VAL A 118 1.38 11.28 -5.41
CA VAL A 118 1.57 11.36 -3.95
C VAL A 118 1.61 9.97 -3.32
N ALA A 119 0.68 9.08 -3.68
CA ALA A 119 0.66 7.72 -3.16
C ALA A 119 1.93 6.94 -3.55
N CYS A 120 2.31 6.97 -4.83
CA CYS A 120 3.42 6.17 -5.35
C CYS A 120 4.81 6.74 -4.99
N LEU A 121 5.00 8.05 -5.14
CA LEU A 121 6.28 8.70 -4.91
C LEU A 121 6.53 9.03 -3.44
N LEU A 122 5.50 9.42 -2.69
CA LEU A 122 5.67 9.84 -1.30
C LEU A 122 5.28 8.73 -0.33
N ALA A 123 4.09 8.13 -0.43
CA ALA A 123 3.67 7.15 0.56
C ALA A 123 4.43 5.81 0.43
N PHE A 124 4.34 5.15 -0.73
CA PHE A 124 4.91 3.81 -0.92
C PHE A 124 6.44 3.76 -0.94
N SER A 125 7.11 4.89 -1.18
CA SER A 125 8.56 5.00 -1.07
C SER A 125 9.11 4.71 0.34
N HIS A 126 8.29 4.93 1.37
CA HIS A 126 8.64 4.58 2.74
C HIS A 126 8.92 3.10 2.91
N LEU A 127 8.41 2.21 2.05
CA LEU A 127 8.79 0.80 2.09
C LEU A 127 10.29 0.59 1.78
N ALA A 128 10.86 1.35 0.84
CA ALA A 128 12.29 1.28 0.57
C ALA A 128 13.11 1.85 1.73
N PHE A 129 12.64 2.94 2.35
CA PHE A 129 13.32 3.54 3.50
C PHE A 129 13.22 2.69 4.77
N ILE A 130 12.06 2.08 5.06
CA ILE A 130 11.92 1.12 6.16
C ILE A 130 12.88 -0.05 5.94
N ARG A 131 12.97 -0.55 4.70
CA ARG A 131 13.88 -1.65 4.38
C ARG A 131 15.36 -1.28 4.55
N SER A 132 15.74 -0.02 4.30
CA SER A 132 17.13 0.44 4.43
C SER A 132 17.58 0.66 5.88
N ILE A 133 16.66 0.64 6.85
CA ILE A 133 16.98 0.72 8.28
C ILE A 133 17.87 -0.46 8.69
N LYS A 134 18.99 -0.13 9.32
CA LYS A 134 19.96 -1.05 9.90
C LYS A 134 20.29 -0.62 11.32
N MET A 135 20.56 -1.59 12.19
CA MET A 135 21.02 -1.36 13.56
C MET A 135 22.28 -2.20 13.75
N ASP A 136 23.37 -1.62 14.24
CA ASP A 136 24.67 -2.29 14.39
C ASP A 136 25.13 -3.04 13.13
N ASN A 137 24.93 -2.41 11.96
CA ASN A 137 25.15 -2.99 10.61
C ASN A 137 24.33 -4.25 10.28
N ASN A 138 23.36 -4.64 11.11
CA ASN A 138 22.45 -5.73 10.83
C ASN A 138 21.32 -5.30 9.88
N VAL A 139 21.46 -5.67 8.61
CA VAL A 139 20.48 -5.40 7.55
C VAL A 139 19.16 -6.17 7.71
N MET A 140 19.10 -7.16 8.60
CA MET A 140 17.87 -7.93 8.85
C MET A 140 16.82 -7.11 9.61
N VAL A 141 17.21 -6.04 10.30
CA VAL A 141 16.27 -5.17 11.02
C VAL A 141 15.24 -4.60 10.03
N GLY A 142 15.68 -3.96 8.96
CA GLY A 142 14.78 -3.44 7.93
C GLY A 142 13.88 -4.51 7.29
N LEU A 143 14.39 -5.73 7.08
CA LEU A 143 13.57 -6.83 6.57
C LEU A 143 12.47 -7.25 7.57
N LYS A 144 12.80 -7.36 8.87
CA LYS A 144 11.83 -7.67 9.92
C LYS A 144 10.76 -6.57 10.04
N LEU A 145 11.15 -5.30 9.91
CA LEU A 145 10.23 -4.17 9.90
C LEU A 145 9.24 -4.23 8.72
N ILE A 146 9.72 -4.60 7.52
CA ILE A 146 8.85 -4.82 6.35
C ILE A 146 7.88 -5.98 6.60
N GLY A 147 8.38 -7.10 7.13
CA GLY A 147 7.52 -8.24 7.48
C GLY A 147 6.43 -7.85 8.48
N TYR A 148 6.79 -7.06 9.49
CA TYR A 148 5.88 -6.57 10.52
C TYR A 148 4.74 -5.71 9.93
N ILE A 149 5.06 -4.67 9.16
CA ILE A 149 4.02 -3.76 8.62
C ILE A 149 3.15 -4.44 7.56
N VAL A 150 3.73 -5.23 6.65
CA VAL A 150 2.97 -5.87 5.56
C VAL A 150 2.01 -6.90 6.14
N VAL A 151 2.48 -7.80 7.01
CA VAL A 151 1.63 -8.85 7.60
C VAL A 151 0.49 -8.23 8.41
N LEU A 152 0.75 -7.21 9.23
CA LEU A 152 -0.29 -6.55 10.01
C LEU A 152 -1.31 -5.82 9.15
N THR A 153 -0.86 -5.16 8.08
CA THR A 153 -1.74 -4.41 7.18
C THR A 153 -2.66 -5.36 6.40
N GLU A 154 -2.12 -6.40 5.78
CA GLU A 154 -2.91 -7.36 5.01
C GLU A 154 -3.88 -8.16 5.89
N LEU A 155 -3.41 -8.62 7.07
CA LEU A 155 -4.27 -9.37 7.98
C LEU A 155 -5.33 -8.50 8.66
N ASN A 156 -5.11 -7.19 8.83
CA ASN A 156 -6.15 -6.28 9.29
C ASN A 156 -7.37 -6.32 8.36
N ASP A 157 -7.17 -6.30 7.04
CA ASP A 157 -8.29 -6.39 6.09
C ASP A 157 -9.03 -7.73 6.17
N VAL A 158 -8.30 -8.83 6.39
CA VAL A 158 -8.89 -10.16 6.65
C VAL A 158 -9.68 -10.15 7.95
N PHE A 159 -9.13 -9.61 9.04
CA PHE A 159 -9.78 -9.56 10.35
C PHE A 159 -11.05 -8.70 10.30
N GLN A 160 -11.01 -7.56 9.64
CA GLN A 160 -12.18 -6.71 9.45
C GLN A 160 -13.27 -7.41 8.64
N PHE A 161 -12.88 -8.15 7.60
CA PHE A 161 -13.82 -8.93 6.81
C PHE A 161 -14.47 -10.04 7.65
N LEU A 162 -13.67 -10.81 8.40
CA LEU A 162 -14.18 -11.90 9.25
C LEU A 162 -15.10 -11.36 10.36
N MET A 163 -14.64 -10.37 11.12
CA MET A 163 -15.44 -9.77 12.19
C MET A 163 -16.69 -9.09 11.65
N GLY A 164 -16.60 -8.47 10.48
CA GLY A 164 -17.75 -7.88 9.80
C GLY A 164 -18.75 -8.92 9.31
N LYS A 165 -18.29 -10.09 8.87
CA LYS A 165 -19.14 -11.19 8.43
C LYS A 165 -19.88 -11.85 9.61
N PHE A 166 -19.21 -12.06 10.74
CA PHE A 166 -19.81 -12.73 11.90
C PHE A 166 -20.66 -11.80 12.76
N PHE A 167 -20.26 -10.53 12.93
CA PHE A 167 -20.89 -9.62 13.89
C PHE A 167 -21.44 -8.33 13.25
N GLY A 168 -21.20 -8.10 11.96
CA GLY A 168 -21.54 -6.85 11.27
C GLY A 168 -23.03 -6.71 10.98
N LYS A 169 -23.66 -5.73 11.63
CA LYS A 169 -25.05 -5.30 11.36
C LYS A 169 -25.15 -3.88 10.79
N ARG A 170 -24.28 -2.98 11.25
CA ARG A 170 -24.26 -1.56 10.85
C ARG A 170 -23.11 -1.29 9.88
N LYS A 171 -23.42 -0.80 8.68
CA LYS A 171 -22.44 -0.42 7.65
C LYS A 171 -21.83 0.95 7.95
N ILE A 172 -20.55 1.15 7.62
CA ILE A 172 -19.85 2.43 7.82
C ILE A 172 -20.00 3.34 6.59
N VAL A 173 -19.63 2.82 5.41
CA VAL A 173 -19.63 3.58 4.15
C VAL A 173 -20.39 2.84 3.03
N PRO A 174 -21.72 2.66 3.16
CA PRO A 174 -22.49 1.76 2.30
C PRO A 174 -22.44 2.09 0.80
N ARG A 175 -22.25 3.38 0.44
CA ARG A 175 -22.14 3.83 -0.96
C ARG A 175 -20.76 3.57 -1.59
N ILE A 176 -19.71 3.50 -0.77
CA ILE A 176 -18.32 3.39 -1.24
C ILE A 176 -17.84 1.94 -1.15
N SER A 177 -17.98 1.34 0.04
CA SER A 177 -17.61 -0.03 0.35
C SER A 177 -18.73 -0.72 1.17
N PRO A 178 -19.66 -1.43 0.50
CA PRO A 178 -20.89 -1.93 1.12
C PRO A 178 -20.66 -3.04 2.15
N ASN A 179 -19.48 -3.65 2.15
CA ASN A 179 -19.11 -4.76 3.03
C ASN A 179 -18.46 -4.30 4.35
N LYS A 180 -18.08 -3.01 4.48
CA LYS A 180 -17.43 -2.50 5.69
C LYS A 180 -18.47 -2.19 6.77
N THR A 181 -18.30 -2.78 7.94
CA THR A 181 -19.21 -2.66 9.10
C THR A 181 -18.48 -2.15 10.33
N ILE A 182 -19.20 -1.54 11.26
CA ILE A 182 -18.64 -1.02 12.52
C ILE A 182 -18.00 -2.16 13.32
N ALA A 183 -18.71 -3.29 13.47
CA ALA A 183 -18.19 -4.45 14.18
C ALA A 183 -16.95 -5.05 13.50
N GLY A 184 -16.92 -5.05 12.16
CA GLY A 184 -15.74 -5.43 11.39
C GLY A 184 -14.54 -4.54 11.69
N CYS A 185 -14.72 -3.22 11.63
CA CYS A 185 -13.65 -2.26 11.92
C CYS A 185 -13.11 -2.41 13.36
N VAL A 186 -13.99 -2.36 14.36
CA VAL A 186 -13.59 -2.46 15.78
C VAL A 186 -12.96 -3.83 16.09
N GLY A 187 -13.57 -4.91 15.63
CA GLY A 187 -13.04 -6.27 15.83
C GLY A 187 -11.71 -6.49 15.10
N GLY A 188 -11.59 -5.95 13.88
CA GLY A 188 -10.37 -6.00 13.09
C GLY A 188 -9.21 -5.30 13.79
N ILE A 189 -9.42 -4.06 14.26
CA ILE A 189 -8.44 -3.30 15.06
C ILE A 189 -8.02 -4.10 16.30
N GLY A 190 -8.97 -4.67 17.04
CA GLY A 190 -8.68 -5.48 18.23
C GLY A 190 -7.78 -6.68 17.93
N LEU A 191 -8.09 -7.44 16.87
CA LEU A 191 -7.26 -8.57 16.43
C LEU A 191 -5.89 -8.14 15.90
N THR A 192 -5.82 -7.02 15.20
CA THR A 192 -4.55 -6.44 14.74
C THR A 192 -3.67 -6.01 15.91
N ILE A 193 -4.23 -5.45 16.99
CA ILE A 193 -3.47 -5.14 18.22
C ILE A 193 -2.87 -6.41 18.84
N ILE A 194 -3.66 -7.49 18.95
CA ILE A 194 -3.17 -8.77 19.50
C ILE A 194 -2.03 -9.31 18.63
N LEU A 195 -2.23 -9.35 17.31
CA LEU A 195 -1.21 -9.81 16.37
C LEU A 195 0.04 -8.93 16.38
N SER A 196 -0.13 -7.62 16.54
CA SER A 196 0.94 -6.63 16.61
C SER A 196 1.83 -6.85 17.83
N ASN A 197 1.24 -7.16 19.00
CA ASN A 197 2.00 -7.53 20.19
C ASN A 197 2.79 -8.83 19.99
N LEU A 198 2.16 -9.84 19.37
CA LEU A 198 2.80 -11.12 19.10
C LEU A 198 3.98 -10.98 18.14
N LEU A 199 3.75 -10.35 16.98
CA LEU A 199 4.80 -10.15 15.97
C LEU A 199 5.87 -9.17 16.45
N GLY A 200 5.47 -8.16 17.23
CA GLY A 200 6.36 -7.13 17.75
C GLY A 200 7.46 -7.73 18.61
N TYR A 201 7.08 -8.66 19.49
CA TYR A 201 8.01 -9.39 20.36
C TYR A 201 9.13 -10.12 19.58
N PHE A 202 8.80 -10.71 18.43
CA PHE A 202 9.76 -11.48 17.62
C PHE A 202 10.50 -10.67 16.56
N LEU A 203 9.87 -9.65 16.00
CA LEU A 203 10.36 -8.93 14.82
C LEU A 203 10.97 -7.56 15.14
N LEU A 204 10.48 -6.84 16.15
CA LEU A 204 10.97 -5.50 16.44
C LEU A 204 12.23 -5.54 17.32
N PRO A 205 13.15 -4.56 17.14
CA PRO A 205 14.44 -4.55 17.85
C PRO A 205 14.34 -4.07 19.32
N PHE A 206 13.15 -3.71 19.81
CA PHE A 206 12.90 -3.26 21.17
C PHE A 206 11.72 -4.03 21.77
N GLN A 207 11.67 -4.15 23.10
CA GLN A 207 10.65 -4.95 23.81
C GLN A 207 9.70 -4.03 24.60
N ASN A 208 8.75 -3.41 23.89
CA ASN A 208 7.77 -2.51 24.50
C ASN A 208 6.35 -2.78 23.95
N PHE A 209 5.56 -3.50 24.74
CA PHE A 209 4.18 -3.87 24.40
C PHE A 209 3.24 -2.66 24.23
N LEU A 210 3.52 -1.52 24.88
CA LEU A 210 2.75 -0.30 24.64
C LEU A 210 2.96 0.18 23.20
N TYR A 211 4.21 0.21 22.72
CA TYR A 211 4.52 0.59 21.34
C TYR A 211 3.93 -0.40 20.34
N PHE A 212 4.02 -1.70 20.60
CA PHE A 212 3.41 -2.72 19.74
C PHE A 212 1.89 -2.57 19.66
N SER A 213 1.23 -2.30 20.78
CA SER A 213 -0.22 -2.07 20.82
C SER A 213 -0.61 -0.80 20.06
N LEU A 214 0.17 0.29 20.20
CA LEU A 214 -0.05 1.52 19.45
C LEU A 214 0.12 1.31 17.94
N PHE A 215 1.14 0.56 17.49
CA PHE A 215 1.28 0.21 16.07
C PHE A 215 0.07 -0.57 15.55
N GLY A 216 -0.39 -1.58 16.28
CA GLY A 216 -1.56 -2.36 15.87
C GLY A 216 -2.83 -1.52 15.79
N LEU A 217 -3.02 -0.60 16.75
CA LEU A 217 -4.11 0.37 16.76
C LEU A 217 -4.06 1.29 15.52
N PHE A 218 -2.91 1.91 15.26
CA PHE A 218 -2.76 2.82 14.14
C PHE A 218 -2.88 2.11 12.80
N PHE A 219 -2.26 0.94 12.62
CA PHE A 219 -2.38 0.16 11.38
C PHE A 219 -3.80 -0.31 11.13
N GLY A 220 -4.52 -0.67 12.20
CA GLY A 220 -5.94 -0.99 12.16
C GLY A 220 -6.78 0.14 11.59
N ILE A 221 -6.64 1.33 12.18
CA ILE A 221 -7.41 2.54 11.84
C ILE A 221 -7.01 3.10 10.48
N LEU A 222 -5.72 3.33 10.26
CA LEU A 222 -5.22 4.00 9.07
C LEU A 222 -5.26 3.09 7.84
N GLY A 223 -5.04 1.78 8.02
CA GLY A 223 -5.29 0.80 6.96
C GLY A 223 -6.74 0.84 6.48
N PHE A 224 -7.70 0.86 7.42
CA PHE A 224 -9.12 1.02 7.07
C PHE A 224 -9.39 2.31 6.26
N TRP A 225 -8.80 3.43 6.67
CA TRP A 225 -8.93 4.69 5.93
C TRP A 225 -8.28 4.65 4.55
N GLY A 226 -7.15 3.95 4.40
CA GLY A 226 -6.48 3.72 3.11
C GLY A 226 -7.39 2.97 2.13
N ASP A 227 -7.93 1.82 2.53
CA ASP A 227 -8.88 1.05 1.71
C ASP A 227 -10.14 1.87 1.38
N VAL A 228 -10.72 2.59 2.34
CA VAL A 228 -11.88 3.46 2.08
C VAL A 228 -11.54 4.57 1.08
N LEU A 229 -10.35 5.16 1.17
CA LEU A 229 -9.89 6.22 0.27
C LEU A 229 -9.72 5.69 -1.17
N PHE A 230 -9.05 4.56 -1.36
CA PHE A 230 -8.92 3.95 -2.68
C PHE A 230 -10.27 3.47 -3.22
N SER A 231 -11.11 2.87 -2.38
CA SER A 231 -12.48 2.54 -2.73
C SER A 231 -13.27 3.77 -3.20
N TYR A 232 -13.12 4.91 -2.54
CA TYR A 232 -13.75 6.17 -2.97
C TYR A 232 -13.24 6.64 -4.33
N LEU A 233 -11.91 6.61 -4.55
CA LEU A 233 -11.31 7.00 -5.82
C LEU A 233 -11.79 6.12 -6.98
N LYS A 234 -11.90 4.80 -6.75
CA LYS A 234 -12.46 3.85 -7.73
C LYS A 234 -13.90 4.20 -8.10
N ARG A 235 -14.76 4.50 -7.12
CA ARG A 235 -16.15 4.93 -7.38
C ARG A 235 -16.22 6.25 -8.13
N LYS A 236 -15.35 7.21 -7.80
CA LYS A 236 -15.25 8.49 -8.52
C LYS A 236 -14.82 8.31 -9.97
N ALA A 237 -13.99 7.30 -10.25
CA ALA A 237 -13.58 6.89 -11.59
C ALA A 237 -14.60 5.97 -12.30
N GLY A 238 -15.70 5.58 -11.64
CA GLY A 238 -16.71 4.69 -12.21
C GLY A 238 -16.29 3.22 -12.30
N VAL A 239 -15.21 2.82 -11.63
CA VAL A 239 -14.67 1.45 -11.65
C VAL A 239 -14.79 0.77 -10.28
N LYS A 240 -14.58 -0.56 -10.25
CA LYS A 240 -14.58 -1.35 -9.02
C LYS A 240 -13.19 -1.76 -8.55
N ASP A 241 -12.34 -2.14 -9.49
CA ASP A 241 -10.97 -2.59 -9.29
C ASP A 241 -10.05 -1.66 -10.10
N THR A 242 -8.83 -1.42 -9.63
CA THR A 242 -7.88 -0.50 -10.30
C THR A 242 -7.27 -1.10 -11.56
N GLY A 243 -7.31 -2.43 -11.69
CA GLY A 243 -6.80 -3.17 -12.82
C GLY A 243 -7.07 -4.67 -12.71
N SER A 244 -6.31 -5.46 -13.47
CA SER A 244 -6.44 -6.93 -13.55
C SER A 244 -5.08 -7.64 -13.45
N LEU A 245 -4.09 -7.00 -12.83
CA LEU A 245 -2.72 -7.50 -12.76
C LEU A 245 -2.64 -8.80 -11.94
N ILE A 246 -3.37 -8.88 -10.83
CA ILE A 246 -3.29 -9.98 -9.88
C ILE A 246 -4.56 -10.83 -10.01
N PRO A 247 -4.46 -12.07 -10.55
CA PRO A 247 -5.60 -12.94 -10.72
C PRO A 247 -6.39 -13.13 -9.41
N GLY A 248 -7.69 -12.88 -9.47
CA GLY A 248 -8.61 -12.99 -8.32
C GLY A 248 -8.55 -11.83 -7.30
N HIS A 249 -7.69 -10.83 -7.51
CA HIS A 249 -7.47 -9.74 -6.55
C HIS A 249 -7.56 -8.31 -7.14
N GLY A 250 -7.55 -8.17 -8.47
CA GLY A 250 -7.66 -6.86 -9.13
C GLY A 250 -6.31 -6.29 -9.54
N GLY A 251 -6.10 -4.99 -9.36
CA GLY A 251 -4.84 -4.32 -9.64
C GLY A 251 -3.82 -4.43 -8.51
N LEU A 252 -2.64 -3.88 -8.74
CA LEU A 252 -1.62 -3.73 -7.69
C LEU A 252 -2.12 -2.81 -6.58
N LEU A 253 -2.72 -1.67 -6.94
CA LEU A 253 -3.18 -0.67 -5.98
C LEU A 253 -4.28 -1.21 -5.05
N ASP A 254 -5.10 -2.13 -5.54
CA ASP A 254 -6.10 -2.82 -4.72
C ASP A 254 -5.48 -3.68 -3.61
N ARG A 255 -4.17 -3.97 -3.65
CA ARG A 255 -3.44 -4.77 -2.64
C ARG A 255 -2.56 -3.94 -1.71
N ILE A 256 -2.31 -2.68 -2.04
CA ILE A 256 -1.41 -1.82 -1.24
C ILE A 256 -2.10 -0.52 -0.80
N ASP A 257 -3.41 -0.42 -0.97
CA ASP A 257 -4.22 0.74 -0.62
C ASP A 257 -4.10 1.09 0.87
N SER A 258 -4.20 0.11 1.76
CA SER A 258 -4.04 0.27 3.21
C SER A 258 -2.63 0.76 3.60
N LEU A 259 -1.60 0.48 2.78
CA LEU A 259 -0.21 0.91 3.05
C LEU A 259 0.02 2.40 2.84
N ILE A 260 -0.88 3.12 2.15
CA ILE A 260 -0.70 4.55 1.85
C ILE A 260 -0.51 5.40 3.11
N PHE A 261 -1.17 5.01 4.21
CA PHE A 261 -1.02 5.69 5.50
C PHE A 261 -0.12 4.92 6.46
N ASN A 262 -0.15 3.58 6.43
CA ASN A 262 0.63 2.77 7.36
C ASN A 262 2.14 2.92 7.14
N ALA A 263 2.61 2.92 5.88
CA ALA A 263 4.03 2.99 5.56
C ALA A 263 4.70 4.30 6.02
N PRO A 264 4.19 5.50 5.67
CA PRO A 264 4.79 6.75 6.13
C PRO A 264 4.73 6.91 7.65
N LEU A 265 3.62 6.57 8.28
CA LEU A 265 3.51 6.66 9.74
C LEU A 265 4.50 5.72 10.42
N PHE A 266 4.58 4.47 9.97
CA PHE A 266 5.47 3.49 10.60
C PHE A 266 6.92 3.91 10.49
N TYR A 267 7.35 4.38 9.33
CA TYR A 267 8.70 4.91 9.16
C TYR A 267 8.98 6.05 10.13
N ALA A 268 8.09 7.05 10.21
CA ALA A 268 8.27 8.20 11.10
C ALA A 268 8.37 7.77 12.57
N LEU A 269 7.50 6.87 13.03
CA LEU A 269 7.52 6.37 14.41
C LEU A 269 8.75 5.51 14.70
N ILE A 270 9.17 4.64 13.79
CA ILE A 270 10.35 3.80 13.99
C ILE A 270 11.62 4.64 14.04
N ILE A 271 11.77 5.63 13.16
CA ILE A 271 12.92 6.54 13.21
C ILE A 271 12.94 7.32 14.53
N LEU A 272 11.78 7.79 15.00
CA LEU A 272 11.67 8.46 16.31
C LEU A 272 12.06 7.53 17.47
N LEU A 273 11.67 6.27 17.42
CA LEU A 273 11.94 5.30 18.48
C LEU A 273 13.37 4.75 18.47
N LEU A 274 14.00 4.61 17.29
CA LEU A 274 15.37 4.14 17.14
C LEU A 274 16.42 5.27 17.20
N GLY A 275 15.99 6.52 16.98
CA GLY A 275 16.84 7.70 17.08
C GLY A 275 17.05 8.20 18.51
N ASN A 276 16.37 7.60 19.49
CA ASN A 276 16.59 7.77 20.92
C ASN A 276 17.35 6.56 21.48
#